data_AF-A0A8C6ZH06-F1
#
_entry.id   AF-A0A8C6ZH06-F1
#
_cell.length_a   1.000
_cell.length_b   1.000
_cell.length_c   1.000
_cell.angle_alpha   90.00
_cell.angle_beta   90.00
_cell.angle_gamma   90.00
#
_symmetry.space_group_name_H-M   'P 1'
#
loop_
_entity.id
_entity.type
_entity.pdbx_description
1 polymer ?
#
loop_
_entity_poly.entity_id
_entity_poly.type
_entity_poly.pdbx_seq_one_letter_code
_entity_poly.pdbx_strand_id
1 'polypeptide(L)'
;RWLEDAEVRSTASNQSEMEFSSLQDVPKDLDPSAVLPLDALLAFVYFDSNFCGYLHRRDLEKILLTLGLHLCKEQVRGLVNRVVTQYACQYRSLRYGRHEAAEAGGPEEQQLGRCRFCRPRSASPSGLSGNLPLLPPARPPAEVSAAAEQGGLVCHKGTVLNVGRLLEQAEQAESSRLYLEGRIHALEAKLEESESRLSGAESSGTALAAELRELQRRLAEAEEQARAAERQKCHLQRLLQEHRTRLAPVQLEIQNAWGEREMSRGWCGKGQQRVGCETLAGFKSAT
;
A
#
# COMPACT_ATOMS: atom_id res chain seq x y z
N ARG A 1 25.23 -17.11 -9.37
CA ARG A 1 26.07 -16.43 -8.35
C ARG A 1 25.95 -14.95 -8.63
N TRP A 2 25.37 -14.23 -7.68
CA TRP A 2 24.95 -12.83 -7.71
C TRP A 2 26.12 -11.87 -7.87
N LEU A 3 25.86 -10.70 -8.48
CA LEU A 3 26.62 -9.44 -8.40
C LEU A 3 25.70 -8.37 -9.01
N GLU A 4 24.74 -7.87 -8.24
CA GLU A 4 24.84 -6.68 -7.37
C GLU A 4 24.69 -5.38 -8.17
N ASP A 5 23.46 -4.87 -8.12
CA ASP A 5 23.05 -3.53 -8.53
C ASP A 5 23.73 -2.48 -7.65
N ALA A 6 24.47 -1.57 -8.28
CA ALA A 6 25.05 -0.40 -7.62
C ALA A 6 24.10 0.79 -7.70
N GLU A 7 23.56 1.09 -6.52
CA GLU A 7 22.77 2.23 -6.08
C GLU A 7 23.29 3.60 -6.57
N VAL A 8 22.50 4.29 -7.40
CA VAL A 8 22.68 5.73 -7.70
C VAL A 8 21.85 6.53 -6.69
N ARG A 9 22.49 6.94 -5.59
CA ARG A 9 21.92 7.89 -4.62
C ARG A 9 22.39 9.30 -4.98
N SER A 10 21.49 10.11 -5.54
CA SER A 10 21.70 11.54 -5.69
C SER A 10 21.67 12.23 -4.33
N THR A 11 22.76 12.90 -3.97
CA THR A 11 22.84 13.80 -2.82
C THR A 11 22.67 15.23 -3.31
N ALA A 12 21.59 15.89 -2.91
CA ALA A 12 21.47 17.33 -3.05
C ALA A 12 20.71 17.93 -1.83
N SER A 13 21.51 18.66 -1.04
CA SER A 13 21.24 20.02 -0.59
C SER A 13 20.50 20.29 0.74
N ASN A 14 21.29 20.95 1.62
CA ASN A 14 21.01 22.04 2.57
C ASN A 14 20.26 21.71 3.87
N GLN A 15 20.95 21.67 5.02
CA GLN A 15 21.50 22.80 5.83
C GLN A 15 20.41 23.70 6.42
N SER A 16 20.10 23.50 7.71
CA SER A 16 20.34 24.46 8.80
C SER A 16 19.47 24.12 10.01
N GLU A 17 20.05 23.56 11.05
CA GLU A 17 19.48 23.60 12.40
C GLU A 17 20.54 24.20 13.32
N MET A 18 20.45 25.51 13.51
CA MET A 18 21.10 26.19 14.62
C MET A 18 20.23 26.01 15.86
N GLU A 19 20.93 25.74 16.95
CA GLU A 19 20.46 25.49 18.29
C GLU A 19 19.62 26.65 18.84
N PHE A 20 18.57 26.31 19.60
CA PHE A 20 18.20 27.10 20.77
C PHE A 20 17.86 26.17 21.93
N SER A 21 18.69 26.25 22.96
CA SER A 21 18.56 25.53 24.22
C SER A 21 17.46 26.11 25.11
N SER A 22 16.86 25.19 25.89
CA SER A 22 16.46 25.33 27.29
C SER A 22 15.44 26.41 27.66
N LEU A 23 14.19 26.00 27.82
CA LEU A 23 13.37 26.43 28.96
C LEU A 23 12.56 25.24 29.48
N GLN A 24 12.91 24.81 30.69
CA GLN A 24 12.07 24.02 31.57
C GLN A 24 10.80 24.83 31.90
N ASP A 25 9.63 24.26 31.63
CA ASP A 25 8.55 24.16 32.62
C ASP A 25 7.48 23.21 32.08
N VAL A 26 7.19 22.15 32.82
CA VAL A 26 6.15 21.17 32.51
C VAL A 26 4.87 21.61 33.20
N PRO A 27 3.79 21.95 32.49
CA PRO A 27 2.47 21.99 33.08
C PRO A 27 1.79 20.65 32.85
N LYS A 28 1.73 19.83 33.92
CA LYS A 28 0.83 18.71 34.20
C LYS A 28 0.05 18.18 32.99
N ASP A 29 0.43 16.99 32.55
CA ASP A 29 -0.42 16.12 31.75
C ASP A 29 -1.85 16.15 32.32
N LEU A 30 -2.80 16.57 31.50
CA LEU A 30 -4.21 16.49 31.84
C LEU A 30 -4.53 15.00 32.01
N ASP A 31 -5.06 14.66 33.18
CA ASP A 31 -5.37 13.30 33.58
C ASP A 31 -6.15 12.59 32.45
N PRO A 32 -5.64 11.50 31.83
CA PRO A 32 -6.29 10.80 30.72
C PRO A 32 -7.65 10.18 31.10
N SER A 33 -8.05 10.33 32.36
CA SER A 33 -9.36 9.97 32.90
C SER A 33 -10.37 11.13 32.93
N ALA A 34 -10.04 12.33 32.44
CA ALA A 34 -10.99 13.44 32.40
C ALA A 34 -12.20 13.10 31.51
N VAL A 35 -13.37 12.98 32.13
CA VAL A 35 -14.64 12.75 31.45
C VAL A 35 -15.19 14.10 31.00
N LEU A 36 -15.34 14.29 29.70
CA LEU A 36 -15.90 15.52 29.12
C LEU A 36 -17.42 15.54 29.23
N PRO A 37 -18.06 16.73 29.34
CA PRO A 37 -19.51 16.83 29.28
C PRO A 37 -20.02 16.41 27.90
N LEU A 38 -21.24 15.87 27.85
CA LEU A 38 -21.90 15.52 26.58
C LEU A 38 -21.99 16.69 25.60
N ASP A 39 -22.13 17.92 26.10
CA ASP A 39 -22.17 19.14 25.28
C ASP A 39 -20.88 19.35 24.48
N ALA A 40 -19.74 18.87 24.98
CA ALA A 40 -18.49 18.91 24.23
C ALA A 40 -18.54 17.99 23.01
N LEU A 41 -19.12 16.79 23.14
CA LEU A 41 -19.33 15.89 22.00
C LEU A 41 -20.23 16.54 20.95
N LEU A 42 -21.32 17.18 21.37
CA LEU A 42 -22.23 17.88 20.46
C LEU A 42 -21.53 19.02 19.72
N ALA A 43 -20.65 19.77 20.39
CA ALA A 43 -19.83 20.80 19.76
C ALA A 43 -18.86 20.20 18.72
N PHE A 44 -18.20 19.08 19.02
CA PHE A 44 -17.34 18.41 18.04
C PHE A 44 -18.11 17.95 16.79
N VAL A 45 -19.28 17.35 16.99
CA VAL A 45 -20.16 16.89 15.91
C VAL A 45 -20.66 18.06 15.06
N TYR A 46 -20.94 19.21 15.67
CA TYR A 46 -21.37 20.42 14.94
C TYR A 46 -20.30 20.91 13.95
N PHE A 47 -19.02 20.84 14.30
CA PHE A 47 -17.92 21.29 13.43
C PHE A 47 -17.42 20.21 12.46
N ASP A 48 -17.82 18.96 12.66
CA ASP A 48 -17.47 17.83 11.80
C ASP A 48 -18.58 17.57 10.77
N SER A 49 -18.66 18.40 9.73
CA SER A 49 -19.70 18.32 8.69
C SER A 49 -19.75 16.97 7.97
N ASN A 50 -18.62 16.25 7.94
CA ASN A 50 -18.51 14.94 7.28
C ASN A 50 -18.67 13.77 8.25
N PHE A 51 -18.86 14.04 9.55
CA PHE A 51 -18.95 13.05 10.62
C PHE A 51 -17.77 12.04 10.63
N CYS A 52 -16.57 12.50 10.23
CA CYS A 52 -15.39 11.63 10.13
C CYS A 52 -14.79 11.24 11.49
N GLY A 53 -15.24 11.88 12.58
CA GLY A 53 -14.88 11.52 13.95
C GLY A 53 -13.57 12.13 14.45
N TYR A 54 -12.98 13.06 13.68
CA TYR A 54 -11.79 13.80 14.09
C TYR A 54 -11.84 15.24 13.56
N LEU A 55 -11.16 16.16 14.24
CA LEU A 55 -10.95 17.53 13.77
C LEU A 55 -9.47 17.78 13.54
N HIS A 56 -9.10 18.34 12.38
CA HIS A 56 -7.73 18.72 12.12
C HIS A 56 -7.28 19.81 13.08
N ARG A 57 -6.01 19.77 13.45
CA ARG A 57 -5.39 20.76 14.32
C ARG A 57 -5.63 22.20 13.86
N ARG A 58 -5.46 22.48 12.56
CA ARG A 58 -5.66 23.81 11.98
C ARG A 58 -7.10 24.30 12.14
N ASP A 59 -8.06 23.40 12.04
CA ASP A 59 -9.47 23.76 12.12
C ASP A 59 -9.89 23.96 13.57
N LEU A 60 -9.35 23.15 14.50
CA LEU A 60 -9.54 23.36 15.92
C LEU A 60 -8.98 24.72 16.40
N GLU A 61 -7.81 25.13 15.90
CA GLU A 61 -7.25 26.46 16.17
C GLU A 61 -8.18 27.57 15.67
N LYS A 62 -8.74 27.46 14.46
CA LYS A 62 -9.70 28.43 13.93
C LYS A 62 -10.99 28.46 14.73
N ILE A 63 -11.55 27.30 15.08
CA ILE A 63 -12.77 27.19 15.87
C ILE A 63 -12.59 27.93 17.20
N LEU A 64 -11.51 27.64 17.93
CA LEU A 64 -11.23 28.30 19.22
C LEU A 64 -11.09 29.82 19.10
N LEU A 65 -10.51 30.32 18.00
CA LEU A 65 -10.44 31.76 17.71
C LEU A 65 -11.81 32.38 17.42
N THR A 66 -12.76 31.62 16.87
CA THR A 66 -14.14 32.09 16.60
C THR A 66 -15.05 32.08 17.82
N LEU A 67 -14.71 31.33 18.88
CA LEU A 67 -15.54 31.21 20.09
C LEU A 67 -15.52 32.45 21.00
N GLY A 68 -14.77 33.51 20.64
CA GLY A 68 -14.73 34.75 21.42
C GLY A 68 -14.04 34.61 22.78
N LEU A 69 -13.14 33.64 22.94
CA LEU A 69 -12.46 33.34 24.21
C LEU A 69 -11.38 34.38 24.60
N HIS A 70 -11.24 35.47 23.83
CA HIS A 70 -10.22 36.51 24.03
C HIS A 70 -8.78 35.97 24.15
N LEU A 71 -8.48 34.88 23.44
CA LEU A 71 -7.15 34.28 23.36
C LEU A 71 -6.43 34.76 22.10
N CYS A 72 -5.13 35.04 22.20
CA CYS A 72 -4.31 35.28 21.03
C CYS A 72 -4.00 33.96 20.30
N LYS A 73 -3.50 34.07 19.07
CA LYS A 73 -3.21 32.92 18.20
C LYS A 73 -2.22 31.95 18.84
N GLU A 74 -1.19 32.46 19.51
CA GLU A 74 -0.15 31.67 20.17
C GLU A 74 -0.71 30.92 21.38
N GLN A 75 -1.61 31.53 22.15
CA GLN A 75 -2.30 30.90 23.29
C GLN A 75 -3.19 29.75 22.81
N VAL A 76 -3.97 29.97 21.75
CA VAL A 76 -4.79 28.92 21.14
C VAL A 76 -3.92 27.78 20.62
N ARG A 77 -2.81 28.09 19.93
CA ARG A 77 -1.86 27.07 19.46
C ARG A 77 -1.28 26.28 20.64
N GLY A 78 -0.97 26.95 21.75
CA GLY A 78 -0.52 26.32 22.99
C GLY A 78 -1.55 25.37 23.60
N LEU A 79 -2.82 25.75 23.62
CA LEU A 79 -3.92 24.89 24.10
C LEU A 79 -4.13 23.68 23.20
N VAL A 80 -4.21 23.90 21.88
CA VAL A 80 -4.39 22.81 20.90
C VAL A 80 -3.22 21.83 20.97
N ASN A 81 -1.98 22.30 21.15
CA ASN A 81 -0.81 21.45 21.35
C ASN A 81 -0.92 20.49 22.53
N ARG A 82 -1.58 20.90 23.61
CA ARG A 82 -1.74 20.07 24.81
C ARG A 82 -2.74 18.94 24.62
N VAL A 83 -3.77 19.16 23.80
CA VAL A 83 -4.88 18.22 23.60
C VAL A 83 -4.70 17.36 22.34
N VAL A 84 -3.99 17.89 21.35
CA VAL A 84 -3.78 17.27 20.05
C VAL A 84 -2.33 16.86 19.92
N THR A 85 -2.04 15.61 20.28
CA THR A 85 -0.69 15.02 20.24
C THR A 85 -0.22 14.67 18.82
N GLN A 86 -1.14 14.54 17.86
CA GLN A 86 -0.88 14.28 16.44
C GLN A 86 -1.32 15.46 15.55
N TYR A 87 -1.59 15.24 14.26
CA TYR A 87 -2.11 16.27 13.35
C TYR A 87 -3.64 16.49 13.48
N ALA A 88 -4.35 15.64 14.24
CA ALA A 88 -5.79 15.69 14.41
C ALA A 88 -6.24 15.26 15.82
N CYS A 89 -7.35 15.85 16.28
CA CYS A 89 -8.04 15.50 17.52
C CYS A 89 -9.10 14.44 17.23
N GLN A 90 -8.90 13.21 17.70
CA GLN A 90 -9.87 12.11 17.57
C GLN A 90 -10.93 12.20 18.68
N TYR A 91 -11.92 13.07 18.50
CA TYR A 91 -12.87 13.37 19.56
C TYR A 91 -13.75 12.15 19.93
N ARG A 92 -14.06 11.25 18.98
CA ARG A 92 -14.89 10.05 19.28
C ARG A 92 -14.24 9.08 20.26
N SER A 93 -12.93 9.13 20.39
CA SER A 93 -12.15 8.29 21.31
C SER A 93 -12.09 8.87 22.73
N LEU A 94 -12.61 10.08 22.94
CA LEU A 94 -12.67 10.73 24.25
C LEU A 94 -13.82 10.16 25.10
N ARG A 95 -13.66 10.23 26.43
CA ARG A 95 -14.70 9.79 27.36
C ARG A 95 -15.67 10.94 27.61
N TYR A 96 -16.97 10.63 27.50
CA TYR A 96 -18.04 11.59 27.74
C TYR A 96 -18.97 11.10 28.85
N GLY A 97 -19.43 12.03 29.68
CA GLY A 97 -20.31 11.77 30.79
C GLY A 97 -21.43 12.80 30.84
N ARG A 98 -22.59 12.38 31.38
CA ARG A 98 -23.62 13.33 31.78
C ARG A 98 -23.20 13.93 33.11
N HIS A 99 -22.98 15.25 33.13
CA HIS A 99 -22.78 15.99 34.36
C HIS A 99 -24.11 16.02 35.12
N GLU A 100 -24.31 15.07 36.03
CA GLU A 100 -25.34 15.22 37.06
C GLU A 100 -24.82 16.28 38.03
N ALA A 101 -25.50 17.43 38.07
CA ALA A 101 -25.19 18.47 39.03
C ALA A 101 -25.23 17.85 40.42
N ALA A 102 -24.07 17.82 41.07
CA ALA A 102 -23.93 17.41 42.46
C ALA A 102 -24.72 18.38 43.35
N GLU A 103 -25.97 18.05 43.62
CA GLU A 103 -26.65 18.42 44.85
C GLU A 103 -26.77 17.14 45.68
N ALA A 104 -26.38 17.26 46.95
CA ALA A 104 -26.05 16.16 47.83
C ALA A 104 -27.24 15.23 48.17
N GLY A 105 -26.95 13.92 48.24
CA GLY A 105 -27.52 13.01 49.24
C GLY A 105 -28.51 11.93 48.76
N GLY A 106 -28.11 10.66 48.91
CA GLY A 106 -29.02 9.50 49.02
C GLY A 106 -28.60 8.27 48.20
N PRO A 107 -28.56 7.05 48.78
CA PRO A 107 -28.16 5.83 48.06
C PRO A 107 -29.31 5.17 47.31
N GLU A 108 -28.94 4.42 46.28
CA GLU A 108 -29.69 3.34 45.61
C GLU A 108 -31.10 3.63 45.09
N GLU A 109 -31.30 3.57 43.76
CA GLU A 109 -32.14 2.50 43.21
C GLU A 109 -31.97 2.36 41.70
N GLN A 110 -31.79 1.11 41.28
CA GLN A 110 -31.94 0.65 39.91
C GLN A 110 -33.37 0.94 39.43
N GLN A 111 -33.54 1.70 38.35
CA GLN A 111 -34.68 1.46 37.46
C GLN A 111 -34.45 1.97 36.04
N LEU A 112 -34.54 1.00 35.13
CA LEU A 112 -34.68 1.18 33.70
C LEU A 112 -35.70 2.27 33.33
N GLY A 113 -35.39 3.01 32.26
CA GLY A 113 -36.41 3.54 31.37
C GLY A 113 -37.13 4.79 31.85
N ARG A 114 -36.52 5.97 31.66
CA ARG A 114 -37.26 7.20 31.35
C ARG A 114 -36.36 8.24 30.68
N CYS A 115 -36.48 8.35 29.36
CA CYS A 115 -35.87 9.43 28.60
C CYS A 115 -36.54 10.75 28.99
N ARG A 116 -35.86 11.57 29.81
CA ARG A 116 -36.34 12.89 30.28
C ARG A 116 -36.31 13.99 29.18
N PHE A 117 -36.26 13.63 27.89
CA PHE A 117 -36.28 14.63 26.82
C PHE A 117 -37.68 15.20 26.54
N CYS A 118 -38.75 14.65 27.15
CA CYS A 118 -40.11 15.14 26.95
C CYS A 118 -40.76 15.61 28.26
N ARG A 119 -40.14 16.54 28.98
CA ARG A 119 -40.87 17.34 29.97
C ARG A 119 -40.55 18.83 29.78
N PRO A 120 -41.52 19.67 29.37
CA PRO A 120 -41.30 21.10 29.33
C PRO A 120 -41.10 21.57 30.77
N ARG A 121 -39.88 21.96 31.11
CA ARG A 121 -39.59 22.60 32.39
C ARG A 121 -40.04 24.05 32.23
N SER A 122 -41.13 24.41 32.88
CA SER A 122 -41.61 25.79 32.99
C SER A 122 -40.49 26.66 33.57
N ALA A 123 -39.78 27.39 32.71
CA ALA A 123 -38.73 28.29 33.11
C ALA A 123 -39.33 29.64 33.49
N SER A 124 -39.15 30.01 34.75
CA SER A 124 -39.32 31.36 35.29
C SER A 124 -38.51 32.38 34.47
N PRO A 125 -39.04 33.57 34.14
CA PRO A 125 -38.44 34.48 33.15
C PRO A 125 -37.26 35.33 33.67
N SER A 126 -36.59 34.96 34.75
CA SER A 126 -35.70 35.90 35.48
C SER A 126 -34.20 35.56 35.48
N GLY A 127 -33.67 34.89 34.45
CA GLY A 127 -32.26 34.46 34.49
C GLY A 127 -31.48 34.34 33.17
N LEU A 128 -32.04 34.72 32.03
CA LEU A 128 -31.34 34.64 30.74
C LEU A 128 -31.10 36.03 30.15
N SER A 129 -30.26 36.83 30.81
CA SER A 129 -29.75 38.10 30.27
C SER A 129 -28.35 37.93 29.69
N GLY A 130 -28.13 36.91 28.86
CA GLY A 130 -26.92 36.76 28.07
C GLY A 130 -27.09 37.44 26.72
N ASN A 131 -26.23 38.42 26.40
CA ASN A 131 -26.16 39.20 25.14
C ASN A 131 -27.26 40.25 24.88
N LEU A 132 -28.27 40.37 25.74
CA LEU A 132 -29.27 41.46 25.66
C LEU A 132 -28.66 42.89 25.63
N PRO A 133 -27.58 43.22 26.35
CA PRO A 133 -26.96 44.55 26.29
C PRO A 133 -26.08 44.78 25.04
N LEU A 134 -25.87 43.77 24.19
CA LEU A 134 -25.15 43.91 22.92
C LEU A 134 -26.09 44.20 21.73
N LEU A 135 -27.40 44.20 21.98
CA LEU A 135 -28.40 44.55 20.98
C LEU A 135 -28.61 46.08 20.98
N PRO A 136 -28.65 46.73 19.80
CA PRO A 136 -29.02 48.14 19.71
C PRO A 136 -30.39 48.37 20.37
N PRO A 137 -30.59 49.47 21.13
CA PRO A 137 -31.89 49.77 21.71
C PRO A 137 -32.93 49.91 20.59
N ALA A 138 -34.04 49.18 20.71
CA ALA A 138 -35.16 49.25 19.77
C ALA A 138 -35.71 50.68 19.76
N ARG A 139 -35.33 51.47 18.75
CA ARG A 139 -35.87 52.80 18.50
C ARG A 139 -37.26 52.62 17.86
N PRO A 140 -38.32 53.28 18.35
CA PRO A 140 -39.59 53.33 17.63
C PRO A 140 -39.38 53.97 16.24
N PRO A 141 -40.16 53.59 15.22
CA PRO A 141 -39.89 53.96 13.84
C PRO A 141 -40.08 55.47 13.67
N ALA A 142 -38.97 56.20 13.69
CA ALA A 142 -38.90 57.56 13.18
C ALA A 142 -38.79 57.46 11.66
N GLU A 143 -39.71 58.12 10.98
CA GLU A 143 -39.74 58.28 9.53
C GLU A 143 -38.37 58.74 9.01
N VAL A 144 -37.72 57.90 8.22
CA VAL A 144 -36.56 58.30 7.41
C VAL A 144 -37.04 58.40 5.98
N SER A 145 -37.15 59.64 5.54
CA SER A 145 -37.34 60.01 4.14
C SER A 145 -36.11 59.61 3.31
N ALA A 146 -36.41 59.07 2.13
CA ALA A 146 -35.61 59.03 0.91
C ALA A 146 -34.20 58.40 0.98
N ALA A 147 -34.08 57.16 0.45
CA ALA A 147 -33.24 56.86 -0.72
C ALA A 147 -33.34 55.37 -1.09
N ALA A 148 -33.42 55.12 -2.40
CA ALA A 148 -33.41 53.83 -3.09
C ALA A 148 -34.68 52.97 -2.98
N GLU A 149 -35.51 53.06 -4.02
CA GLU A 149 -36.25 51.91 -4.49
C GLU A 149 -35.28 50.74 -4.72
N GLN A 150 -35.33 49.74 -3.84
CA GLN A 150 -35.03 48.36 -4.18
C GLN A 150 -36.20 47.52 -3.68
N GLY A 151 -37.27 47.51 -4.50
CA GLY A 151 -38.43 46.67 -4.28
C GLY A 151 -38.03 45.20 -4.23
N GLY A 152 -38.28 44.54 -3.10
CA GLY A 152 -37.89 43.14 -2.89
C GLY A 152 -37.93 42.66 -1.43
N LEU A 153 -38.14 43.57 -0.47
CA LEU A 153 -38.40 43.20 0.92
C LEU A 153 -39.89 42.92 1.13
N VAL A 154 -40.23 41.68 1.51
CA VAL A 154 -41.59 41.21 1.77
C VAL A 154 -41.70 40.76 3.21
N CYS A 155 -42.71 41.22 3.95
CA CYS A 155 -42.95 40.75 5.31
C CYS A 155 -43.83 39.48 5.28
N HIS A 156 -43.28 38.33 5.67
CA HIS A 156 -44.01 37.06 5.76
C HIS A 156 -44.00 36.56 7.20
N LYS A 157 -45.19 36.30 7.77
CA LYS A 157 -45.35 35.86 9.17
C LYS A 157 -44.59 36.73 10.20
N GLY A 158 -44.59 38.04 9.99
CA GLY A 158 -43.91 39.00 10.88
C GLY A 158 -42.39 39.12 10.68
N THR A 159 -41.80 38.41 9.71
CA THR A 159 -40.37 38.52 9.38
C THR A 159 -40.20 39.22 8.04
N VAL A 160 -39.31 40.22 7.97
CA VAL A 160 -38.98 40.91 6.72
C VAL A 160 -37.94 40.08 5.95
N LEU A 161 -38.32 39.60 4.77
CA LEU A 161 -37.50 38.77 3.89
C LEU A 161 -37.07 39.54 2.65
N ASN A 162 -35.80 39.44 2.27
CA ASN A 162 -35.32 39.93 0.98
C ASN A 162 -35.43 38.81 -0.05
N VAL A 163 -36.44 38.87 -0.90
CA VAL A 163 -36.75 37.81 -1.88
C VAL A 163 -35.65 37.70 -2.93
N GLY A 164 -35.05 38.82 -3.36
CA GLY A 164 -33.96 38.83 -4.34
C GLY A 164 -32.73 38.07 -3.85
N ARG A 165 -32.29 38.31 -2.62
CA ARG A 165 -31.17 37.57 -2.02
C ARG A 165 -31.45 36.09 -1.84
N LEU A 166 -32.70 35.72 -1.50
CA LEU A 166 -33.09 34.31 -1.37
C LEU A 166 -33.08 33.59 -2.73
N LEU A 167 -33.53 34.27 -3.80
CA LEU A 167 -33.47 33.74 -5.16
C LEU A 167 -32.02 33.59 -5.64
N GLU A 168 -31.17 34.61 -5.44
CA GLU A 168 -29.74 34.53 -5.76
C GLU A 168 -29.05 33.39 -5.00
N GLN A 169 -29.35 33.22 -3.71
CA GLN A 169 -28.83 32.11 -2.91
C GLN A 169 -29.33 30.75 -3.40
N ALA A 170 -30.59 30.65 -3.84
CA ALA A 170 -31.13 29.43 -4.41
C ALA A 170 -30.47 29.08 -5.75
N GLU A 171 -30.27 30.06 -6.63
CA GLU A 171 -29.58 29.89 -7.92
C GLU A 171 -28.11 29.50 -7.72
N GLN A 172 -27.42 30.13 -6.76
CA GLN A 172 -26.06 29.76 -6.39
C GLN A 172 -25.99 28.33 -5.80
N ALA A 173 -26.97 27.94 -4.99
CA ALA A 173 -27.04 26.59 -4.45
C ALA A 173 -27.33 25.56 -5.55
N GLU A 174 -28.20 25.87 -6.50
CA GLU A 174 -28.52 24.99 -7.63
C GLU A 174 -27.33 24.80 -8.57
N SER A 175 -26.61 25.86 -8.92
CA SER A 175 -25.38 25.78 -9.72
C SER A 175 -24.28 24.99 -9.00
N SER A 176 -24.13 25.19 -7.69
CA SER A 176 -23.19 24.42 -6.86
C SER A 176 -23.57 22.93 -6.81
N ARG A 177 -24.87 22.61 -6.70
CA ARG A 177 -25.38 21.24 -6.74
C ARG A 177 -25.07 20.57 -8.07
N LEU A 178 -25.40 21.21 -9.20
CA LEU A 178 -25.14 20.67 -10.53
C LEU A 178 -23.64 20.44 -10.77
N TYR A 179 -22.77 21.35 -10.31
CA TYR A 179 -21.32 21.16 -10.38
C TYR A 179 -20.86 19.92 -9.60
N LEU A 180 -21.35 19.75 -8.37
CA LEU A 180 -21.01 18.60 -7.54
C LEU A 180 -21.55 17.30 -8.14
N GLU A 181 -22.77 17.31 -8.68
CA GLU A 181 -23.34 16.17 -9.39
C GLU A 181 -22.47 15.79 -10.59
N GLY A 182 -22.10 16.74 -11.45
CA GLY A 182 -21.20 16.47 -12.59
C GLY A 182 -19.84 15.91 -12.15
N ARG A 183 -19.31 16.40 -11.03
CA ARG A 183 -18.06 15.91 -10.45
C ARG A 183 -18.19 14.50 -9.87
N ILE A 184 -19.34 14.15 -9.28
CA ILE A 184 -19.64 12.79 -8.83
C ILE A 184 -19.66 11.83 -10.03
N HIS A 185 -20.40 12.15 -11.09
CA HIS A 185 -20.47 11.31 -12.30
C HIS A 185 -19.08 11.10 -12.92
N ALA A 186 -18.25 12.15 -12.97
CA ALA A 186 -16.88 12.05 -13.48
C ALA A 186 -15.97 11.17 -12.59
N LEU A 187 -16.20 11.14 -11.28
CA LEU A 187 -15.46 10.26 -10.37
C LEU A 187 -15.95 8.81 -10.46
N GLU A 188 -17.25 8.59 -10.61
CA GLU A 188 -17.84 7.26 -10.84
C GLU A 188 -17.30 6.63 -12.14
N ALA A 189 -17.27 7.39 -13.24
CA ALA A 189 -16.70 6.91 -14.51
C ALA A 189 -15.20 6.56 -14.40
N LYS A 190 -14.43 7.35 -13.64
CA LYS A 190 -13.01 7.05 -13.39
C LYS A 190 -12.82 5.82 -12.51
N LEU A 191 -13.72 5.59 -11.56
CA LEU A 191 -13.69 4.40 -10.72
C LEU A 191 -13.95 3.16 -11.58
N GLU A 192 -15.00 3.16 -12.40
CA GLU A 192 -15.33 2.06 -13.31
C GLU A 192 -14.20 1.77 -14.30
N GLU A 193 -13.59 2.81 -14.89
CA GLU A 193 -12.40 2.65 -15.73
C GLU A 193 -11.24 2.00 -14.95
N SER A 194 -10.98 2.44 -13.72
CA SER A 194 -9.90 1.88 -12.89
C SER A 194 -10.16 0.43 -12.49
N GLU A 195 -11.40 0.06 -12.18
CA GLU A 195 -11.82 -1.31 -11.88
C GLU A 195 -11.67 -2.21 -13.11
N SER A 196 -12.08 -1.73 -14.29
CA SER A 196 -11.88 -2.47 -15.55
C SER A 196 -10.39 -2.71 -15.82
N ARG A 197 -9.52 -1.71 -15.58
CA ARG A 197 -8.06 -1.83 -15.73
C ARG A 197 -7.46 -2.80 -14.72
N LEU A 198 -7.92 -2.77 -13.47
CA LEU A 198 -7.49 -3.71 -12.43
C LEU A 198 -7.87 -5.14 -12.78
N SER A 199 -9.13 -5.39 -13.19
CA SER A 199 -9.58 -6.73 -13.60
C SER A 199 -8.78 -7.27 -14.80
N GLY A 200 -8.47 -6.40 -15.78
CA GLY A 200 -7.58 -6.73 -16.89
C GLY A 200 -6.17 -7.10 -16.42
N ALA A 201 -5.57 -6.30 -15.53
CA ALA A 201 -4.27 -6.58 -14.96
C ALA A 201 -4.25 -7.88 -14.15
N GLU A 202 -5.26 -8.14 -13.32
CA GLU A 202 -5.40 -9.36 -12.54
C GLU A 202 -5.48 -10.59 -13.44
N SER A 203 -6.31 -10.55 -14.49
CA SER A 203 -6.41 -11.65 -15.46
C SER A 203 -5.06 -11.92 -16.14
N SER A 204 -4.34 -10.88 -16.56
CA SER A 204 -3.00 -11.03 -17.14
C SER A 204 -1.99 -11.59 -16.12
N GLY A 205 -2.07 -11.18 -14.85
CA GLY A 205 -1.24 -11.69 -13.77
C GLY A 205 -1.49 -13.18 -13.51
N THR A 206 -2.75 -13.62 -13.53
CA THR A 206 -3.09 -15.04 -13.40
C THR A 206 -2.60 -15.88 -14.59
N ALA A 207 -2.70 -15.35 -15.81
CA ALA A 207 -2.19 -16.00 -17.02
C ALA A 207 -0.67 -16.15 -16.98
N LEU A 208 0.07 -15.08 -16.66
CA LEU A 208 1.53 -15.12 -16.51
C LEU A 208 1.96 -16.08 -15.39
N ALA A 209 1.23 -16.11 -14.28
CA ALA A 209 1.51 -17.06 -13.21
C ALA A 209 1.26 -18.53 -13.62
N ALA A 210 0.32 -18.79 -14.53
CA ALA A 210 0.10 -20.12 -15.10
C ALA A 210 1.25 -20.49 -16.07
N GLU A 211 1.66 -19.56 -16.94
CA GLU A 211 2.79 -19.76 -17.85
C GLU A 211 4.10 -20.02 -17.11
N LEU A 212 4.38 -19.29 -16.02
CA LEU A 212 5.56 -19.52 -15.19
C LEU A 212 5.58 -20.94 -14.59
N ARG A 213 4.43 -21.44 -14.11
CA ARG A 213 4.33 -22.81 -13.58
C ARG A 213 4.55 -23.85 -14.68
N GLU A 214 4.01 -23.61 -15.87
CA GLU A 214 4.20 -24.50 -17.01
C GLU A 214 5.66 -24.51 -17.48
N LEU A 215 6.32 -23.35 -17.55
CA LEU A 215 7.75 -23.27 -17.87
C LEU A 215 8.62 -23.96 -16.81
N GLN A 216 8.29 -23.85 -15.53
CA GLN A 216 8.97 -24.58 -14.46
C GLN A 216 8.80 -26.10 -14.61
N ARG A 217 7.60 -26.58 -14.95
CA ARG A 217 7.33 -28.00 -15.23
C ARG A 217 8.17 -28.48 -16.41
N ARG A 218 8.17 -27.74 -17.53
CA ARG A 218 8.95 -28.07 -18.73
C ARG A 218 10.45 -28.07 -18.48
N LEU A 219 10.94 -27.13 -17.65
CA LEU A 219 12.34 -27.09 -17.24
C LEU A 219 12.72 -28.35 -16.45
N ALA A 220 11.92 -28.74 -15.45
CA ALA A 220 12.15 -29.95 -14.66
C ALA A 220 12.16 -31.21 -15.53
N GLU A 221 11.24 -31.31 -16.49
CA GLU A 221 11.20 -32.42 -17.45
C GLU A 221 12.44 -32.47 -18.36
N ALA A 222 12.86 -31.31 -18.87
CA ALA A 222 14.07 -31.21 -19.69
C ALA A 222 15.34 -31.57 -18.89
N GLU A 223 15.41 -31.16 -17.62
CA GLU A 223 16.51 -31.53 -16.71
C GLU A 223 16.56 -33.04 -16.46
N GLU A 224 15.42 -33.69 -16.21
CA GLU A 224 15.35 -35.14 -16.03
C GLU A 224 15.72 -35.90 -17.31
N GLN A 225 15.27 -35.43 -18.48
CA GLN A 225 15.66 -35.98 -19.77
C GLN A 225 17.17 -35.84 -20.00
N ALA A 226 17.76 -34.69 -19.69
CA ALA A 226 19.20 -34.49 -19.79
C ALA A 226 19.97 -35.42 -18.84
N ARG A 227 19.51 -35.61 -17.60
CA ARG A 227 20.08 -36.58 -16.65
C ARG A 227 19.96 -38.02 -17.15
N ALA A 228 18.86 -38.38 -17.80
CA ALA A 228 18.69 -39.71 -18.39
C ALA A 228 19.63 -39.93 -19.58
N ALA A 229 19.76 -38.94 -20.47
CA ALA A 229 20.67 -38.98 -21.60
C ALA A 229 22.15 -39.09 -21.16
N GLU A 230 22.56 -38.34 -20.14
CA GLU A 230 23.93 -38.43 -19.61
C GLU A 230 24.18 -39.82 -18.98
N ARG A 231 23.21 -40.39 -18.26
CA ARG A 231 23.30 -41.77 -17.75
C ARG A 231 23.50 -42.79 -18.88
N GLN A 232 22.75 -42.65 -19.98
CA GLN A 232 22.90 -43.51 -21.17
C GLN A 232 24.26 -43.34 -21.83
N LYS A 233 24.73 -42.10 -22.00
CA LYS A 233 26.06 -41.80 -22.53
C LYS A 233 27.17 -42.44 -21.68
N CYS A 234 27.13 -42.28 -20.36
CA CYS A 234 28.10 -42.91 -19.47
C CYS A 234 28.05 -44.46 -19.54
N HIS A 235 26.87 -45.04 -19.74
CA HIS A 235 26.73 -46.48 -19.92
C HIS A 235 27.38 -46.95 -21.24
N LEU A 236 27.08 -46.31 -22.36
CA LEU A 236 27.66 -46.63 -23.66
C LEU A 236 29.18 -46.43 -23.68
N GLN A 237 29.68 -45.36 -23.06
CA GLN A 237 31.12 -45.11 -22.93
C GLN A 237 31.83 -46.23 -22.15
N ARG A 238 31.22 -46.74 -21.06
CA ARG A 238 31.76 -47.89 -20.32
C ARG A 238 31.80 -49.16 -21.17
N LEU A 239 30.72 -49.48 -21.89
CA LEU A 239 30.68 -50.63 -22.78
C LEU A 239 31.74 -50.55 -23.89
N LEU A 240 31.89 -49.38 -24.52
CA LEU A 240 32.92 -49.17 -25.53
C LEU A 240 34.34 -49.37 -24.96
N GLN A 241 34.58 -48.88 -23.74
CA GLN A 241 35.86 -49.07 -23.07
C GLN A 241 36.11 -50.55 -22.75
N GLU A 242 35.10 -51.28 -22.28
CA GLU A 242 35.18 -52.73 -22.02
C GLU A 242 35.45 -53.52 -23.31
N HIS A 243 34.74 -53.20 -24.40
CA HIS A 243 35.01 -53.83 -25.69
C HIS A 243 36.42 -53.53 -26.21
N ARG A 244 36.90 -52.29 -26.05
CA ARG A 244 38.25 -51.90 -26.42
C ARG A 244 39.30 -52.68 -25.62
N THR A 245 39.13 -52.82 -24.31
CA THR A 245 40.08 -53.58 -23.47
C THR A 245 40.06 -55.08 -23.77
N ARG A 246 38.89 -55.65 -24.09
CA ARG A 246 38.75 -57.06 -24.47
C ARG A 246 39.31 -57.37 -25.86
N LEU A 247 39.20 -56.45 -26.82
CA LEU A 247 39.71 -56.64 -28.18
C LEU A 247 41.21 -56.39 -28.31
N ALA A 248 41.80 -55.55 -27.46
CA ALA A 248 43.23 -55.24 -27.48
C ALA A 248 44.17 -56.48 -27.44
N PRO A 249 43.99 -57.46 -26.53
CA PRO A 249 44.85 -58.65 -26.52
C PRO A 249 44.66 -59.52 -27.76
N VAL A 250 43.41 -59.69 -28.23
CA VAL A 250 43.11 -60.47 -29.44
C VAL A 250 43.78 -59.85 -30.67
N GLN A 251 43.75 -58.52 -30.79
CA GLN A 251 44.44 -57.81 -31.86
C GLN A 251 45.96 -58.02 -31.80
N LEU A 252 46.54 -58.01 -30.59
CA LEU A 252 47.98 -58.25 -30.39
C LEU A 252 48.36 -59.69 -30.72
N GLU A 253 47.58 -60.68 -30.30
CA GLU A 253 47.77 -62.09 -30.64
C GLU A 253 47.73 -62.32 -32.15
N ILE A 254 46.78 -61.69 -32.84
CA ILE A 254 46.71 -61.73 -34.30
C ILE A 254 47.99 -61.09 -34.87
N GLN A 255 48.39 -59.90 -34.47
CA GLN A 255 49.62 -59.26 -34.99
C GLN A 255 50.87 -60.12 -34.80
N ASN A 256 51.03 -60.72 -33.62
CA ASN A 256 52.15 -61.61 -33.32
C ASN A 256 52.13 -62.87 -34.20
N ALA A 257 50.98 -63.54 -34.33
CA ALA A 257 50.84 -64.74 -35.16
C ALA A 257 51.09 -64.47 -36.65
N TRP A 258 50.80 -63.25 -37.14
CA TRP A 258 51.12 -62.85 -38.51
C TRP A 258 52.63 -62.61 -38.68
N GLY A 259 53.27 -61.91 -37.74
CA GLY A 259 54.73 -61.69 -37.75
C GLY A 259 55.55 -62.98 -37.65
N GLU A 260 55.14 -63.92 -36.79
CA GLU A 260 55.76 -65.26 -36.69
C GLU A 260 55.64 -66.06 -37.99
N ARG A 261 54.50 -65.97 -38.67
CA ARG A 261 54.25 -66.65 -39.95
C ARG A 261 55.07 -66.04 -41.10
N GLU A 262 55.36 -64.74 -41.05
CA GLU A 262 56.27 -64.08 -41.99
C GLU A 262 57.74 -64.43 -41.73
N MET A 263 58.19 -64.43 -40.47
CA MET A 263 59.53 -64.93 -40.11
C MET A 263 59.70 -66.38 -40.55
N SER A 264 58.73 -67.25 -40.26
CA SER A 264 58.79 -68.67 -40.65
C SER A 264 58.91 -68.85 -42.18
N ARG A 265 58.23 -68.00 -42.97
CA ARG A 265 58.39 -67.97 -44.43
C ARG A 265 59.76 -67.46 -44.88
N GLY A 266 60.30 -66.43 -44.23
CA GLY A 266 61.65 -65.91 -44.50
C GLY A 266 62.78 -66.89 -44.14
N TRP A 267 62.60 -67.72 -43.12
CA TRP A 267 63.54 -68.77 -42.73
C TRP A 267 63.47 -69.99 -43.66
N CYS A 268 62.27 -70.42 -44.08
CA CYS A 268 62.13 -71.48 -45.10
C CYS A 268 62.78 -71.10 -46.44
N GLY A 269 62.70 -69.83 -46.85
CA GLY A 269 63.34 -69.35 -48.08
C GLY A 269 64.87 -69.33 -48.05
N LYS A 270 65.50 -69.25 -46.86
CA LYS A 270 66.97 -69.25 -46.70
C LYS A 270 67.56 -70.64 -46.40
N GLY A 271 66.75 -71.59 -45.94
CA GLY A 271 67.19 -72.96 -45.64
C GLY A 271 67.29 -73.91 -46.84
N GLN A 272 66.77 -73.54 -48.01
CA GLN A 272 66.62 -74.47 -49.14
C GLN A 272 67.74 -74.40 -50.20
N GLN A 273 68.88 -73.75 -49.90
CA GLN A 273 69.97 -73.54 -50.85
C GLN A 273 71.30 -74.21 -50.49
N ARG A 274 71.31 -75.22 -49.60
CA ARG A 274 72.56 -75.91 -49.21
C ARG A 274 72.41 -77.39 -48.88
N VAL A 275 71.92 -78.20 -49.81
CA VAL A 275 72.17 -79.66 -49.92
C VAL A 275 71.77 -80.03 -51.36
N GLY A 276 72.53 -80.66 -52.25
CA GLY A 276 73.89 -81.20 -52.24
C GLY A 276 74.26 -81.48 -53.71
N CYS A 277 75.49 -81.19 -54.09
CA CYS A 277 76.09 -81.62 -55.35
C CYS A 277 77.22 -82.59 -55.00
N GLU A 278 76.92 -83.90 -54.99
CA GLU A 278 77.94 -84.95 -55.07
C GLU A 278 77.51 -86.00 -56.10
N THR A 279 78.05 -85.81 -57.29
CA THR A 279 78.80 -86.75 -58.14
C THR A 279 78.30 -88.19 -58.41
N LEU A 280 78.48 -88.51 -59.70
CA LEU A 280 78.71 -89.82 -60.36
C LEU A 280 77.46 -90.56 -60.87
N ALA A 281 77.44 -91.20 -62.03
CA ALA A 281 78.21 -91.18 -63.28
C ALA A 281 77.59 -92.28 -64.16
N GLY A 282 77.43 -92.05 -65.47
CA GLY A 282 77.24 -93.08 -66.52
C GLY A 282 75.86 -93.78 -66.51
N PHE A 283 75.23 -94.14 -67.63
CA PHE A 283 75.77 -94.53 -68.92
C PHE A 283 74.62 -94.54 -69.97
N LYS A 284 74.88 -93.87 -71.09
CA LYS A 284 74.48 -94.09 -72.51
C LYS A 284 73.09 -94.66 -72.89
N SER A 285 72.45 -93.97 -73.85
CA SER A 285 72.21 -94.44 -75.25
C SER A 285 70.78 -94.18 -75.76
N ALA A 286 70.62 -93.22 -76.70
CA ALA A 286 69.93 -93.42 -77.98
C ALA A 286 70.08 -92.17 -78.87
N THR A 287 70.68 -92.37 -80.05
CA THR A 287 70.80 -91.52 -81.26
C THR A 287 71.54 -90.20 -81.18
#